data_AF-A0A067FAP4-F1
#
_entry.id   AF-A0A067FAP4-F1
#
_cell.length_a   1.000
_cell.length_b   1.000
_cell.length_c   1.000
_cell.angle_alpha   90.00
_cell.angle_beta   90.00
_cell.angle_gamma   90.00
#
_symmetry.space_group_name_H-M   'P 1'
#
loop_
_entity.id
_entity.type
_entity.pdbx_description
1 polymer ?
#
loop_
_entity_poly.entity_id
_entity_poly.type
_entity_poly.pdbx_seq_one_letter_code
_entity_poly.pdbx_strand_id
1 'polypeptide(L)'
;YVDAVMTIPKGSLFPMCAMNLAFNRELIGPAIYFALTGNGQPIGRYDDMWAGWRVKVVCDHLNLGVKTGLPYVWHNKASNPFVNLKKEYNGLFWQEEIIPFFQSLVLPKECTTA
;
A
#
# COMPACT_ATOMS: atom_id res chain seq x y z
N TYR A 1 21.33 11.67 2.71
CA TYR A 1 21.63 10.67 1.67
C TYR A 1 21.00 9.35 2.11
N VAL A 2 20.42 8.60 1.18
CA VAL A 2 19.75 7.32 1.48
C VAL A 2 20.67 6.22 1.01
N ASP A 3 21.23 5.47 1.95
CA ASP A 3 22.14 4.38 1.60
C ASP A 3 21.38 3.07 1.27
N ALA A 4 20.05 3.02 1.46
CA ALA A 4 19.24 1.83 1.18
C ALA A 4 17.88 2.20 0.58
N VAL A 5 17.79 2.08 -0.75
CA VAL A 5 16.53 2.04 -1.50
C VAL A 5 16.46 0.70 -2.21
N MET A 6 15.41 -0.07 -1.97
CA MET A 6 15.19 -1.39 -2.56
C MET A 6 14.09 -1.34 -3.59
N THR A 7 14.27 -2.06 -4.70
CA THR A 7 13.18 -2.34 -5.64
C THR A 7 12.26 -3.36 -5.03
N ILE A 8 10.96 -3.09 -5.06
CA ILE A 8 9.96 -4.10 -4.72
C ILE A 8 9.81 -5.05 -5.91
N PRO A 9 10.08 -6.36 -5.77
CA PRO A 9 10.02 -7.30 -6.89
C PRO A 9 8.63 -7.36 -7.54
N LYS A 10 8.58 -7.69 -8.83
CA LYS A 10 7.31 -7.94 -9.54
C LYS A 10 6.56 -9.09 -8.88
N GLY A 11 5.25 -8.94 -8.70
CA GLY A 11 4.40 -9.92 -8.01
C GLY A 11 4.45 -9.88 -6.48
N SER A 12 5.34 -9.10 -5.88
CA SER A 12 5.35 -8.88 -4.42
C SER A 12 4.49 -7.69 -4.04
N LEU A 13 3.63 -7.87 -3.04
CA LEU A 13 2.82 -6.81 -2.42
C LEU A 13 3.64 -6.05 -1.36
N PHE A 14 3.24 -4.83 -1.02
CA PHE A 14 3.93 -4.00 -0.02
C PHE A 14 2.99 -3.04 0.74
N PRO A 15 3.32 -2.69 2.00
CA PRO A 15 2.69 -1.58 2.72
C PRO A 15 3.13 -0.22 2.18
N MET A 16 2.21 0.73 1.96
CA MET A 16 2.53 2.08 1.49
C MET A 16 2.44 3.13 2.60
N CYS A 17 3.57 3.65 3.06
CA CYS A 17 3.57 4.77 4.00
C CYS A 17 3.12 6.08 3.33
N ALA A 18 2.00 6.65 3.78
CA ALA A 18 1.52 7.95 3.30
C ALA A 18 2.38 9.14 3.73
N MET A 19 3.16 9.03 4.82
CA MET A 19 3.93 10.15 5.38
C MET A 19 5.18 10.50 4.57
N ASN A 20 5.67 9.57 3.74
CA ASN A 20 6.85 9.75 2.91
C ASN A 20 6.68 9.03 1.58
N LEU A 21 5.81 9.60 0.74
CA LEU A 21 5.42 9.05 -0.54
C LEU A 21 5.73 10.05 -1.66
N ALA A 22 6.36 9.56 -2.72
CA ALA A 22 6.56 10.30 -3.96
C ALA A 22 6.13 9.41 -5.14
N PHE A 23 5.41 9.99 -6.09
CA PHE A 23 4.94 9.29 -7.28
C PHE A 23 4.75 10.26 -8.44
N ASN A 24 4.78 9.74 -9.67
CA ASN A 24 4.40 10.51 -10.84
C ASN A 24 2.88 10.52 -10.98
N ARG A 25 2.25 11.68 -10.74
CA ARG A 25 0.81 11.86 -10.79
C ARG A 25 0.17 11.49 -12.13
N GLU A 26 0.84 11.75 -13.24
CA GLU A 26 0.31 11.46 -14.58
C GLU A 26 0.37 9.97 -14.89
N LEU A 27 1.37 9.26 -14.36
CA LEU A 27 1.54 7.83 -14.62
C LEU A 27 0.67 6.95 -13.71
N ILE A 28 0.56 7.30 -12.43
CA ILE A 28 -0.03 6.40 -11.41
C ILE A 28 -0.99 7.10 -10.46
N GLY A 29 -1.26 8.40 -10.65
CA GLY A 29 -2.12 9.18 -9.76
C GLY A 29 -3.51 8.58 -9.53
N PRO A 30 -4.24 8.13 -10.57
CA PRO A 30 -5.52 7.43 -10.40
C PRO A 30 -5.40 6.17 -9.55
N ALA A 31 -4.19 5.59 -9.47
CA ALA A 31 -3.90 4.42 -8.67
C ALA A 31 -3.52 4.67 -7.22
N ILE A 32 -3.18 5.92 -6.86
CA ILE A 32 -2.93 6.32 -5.48
C ILE A 32 -4.27 6.59 -4.79
N TYR A 33 -4.82 5.56 -4.15
CA TYR A 33 -6.05 5.66 -3.38
C TYR A 33 -5.92 4.98 -2.04
N PHE A 34 -5.94 5.79 -0.98
CA PHE A 34 -6.09 5.32 0.39
C PHE A 34 -7.57 5.09 0.64
N ALA A 35 -7.89 3.90 1.14
CA ALA A 35 -9.26 3.58 1.53
C ALA A 35 -9.76 4.55 2.62
N LEU A 36 -11.08 4.69 2.72
CA LEU A 36 -11.69 5.62 3.68
C LEU A 36 -11.24 5.32 5.10
N THR A 37 -10.57 6.29 5.71
CA THR A 37 -10.16 6.26 7.11
C THR A 37 -11.05 7.20 7.92
N GLY A 38 -11.24 6.88 9.21
CA GLY A 38 -12.04 7.69 10.11
C GLY A 38 -12.89 6.87 11.08
N ASN A 39 -13.55 7.56 12.01
CA ASN A 39 -14.41 6.92 13.00
C ASN A 39 -15.60 6.24 12.29
N GLY A 40 -15.85 4.98 12.60
CA GLY A 40 -16.93 4.19 11.98
C GLY A 40 -16.63 3.66 10.57
N GLN A 41 -15.47 3.97 9.97
CA GLN A 41 -15.07 3.38 8.69
C GLN A 41 -14.49 1.98 8.91
N PRO A 42 -14.85 1.00 8.07
CA PRO A 42 -14.47 -0.39 8.28
C PRO A 42 -12.96 -0.58 8.16
N ILE A 43 -12.32 0.01 7.14
CA ILE A 43 -10.88 -0.22 6.88
C ILE A 43 -9.98 0.40 7.95
N GLY A 44 -10.39 1.53 8.55
CA GLY A 44 -9.73 2.11 9.71
C GLY A 44 -8.24 2.41 9.48
N ARG A 45 -7.37 1.56 10.01
CA ARG A 45 -5.89 1.70 9.98
C ARG A 45 -5.20 0.71 9.04
N TYR A 46 -5.95 0.18 8.09
CA TYR A 46 -5.48 -0.80 7.11
C TYR A 46 -5.43 -0.22 5.68
N ASP A 47 -5.53 1.11 5.57
CA ASP A 47 -5.61 1.84 4.31
C ASP A 47 -4.28 1.91 3.56
N ASP A 48 -3.16 1.90 4.28
CA ASP A 48 -1.80 1.86 3.74
C ASP A 48 -1.47 0.53 3.06
N MET A 49 -1.95 -0.57 3.61
CA MET A 49 -1.89 -1.89 2.99
C MET A 49 -2.70 -1.91 1.69
N TRP A 50 -3.96 -1.47 1.77
CA TRP A 50 -4.85 -1.38 0.61
C TRP A 50 -4.24 -0.54 -0.53
N ALA A 51 -3.78 0.67 -0.23
CA ALA A 51 -3.19 1.58 -1.19
C ALA A 51 -1.95 0.97 -1.85
N GLY A 52 -1.05 0.40 -1.03
CA GLY A 52 0.18 -0.23 -1.49
C GLY A 52 -0.08 -1.43 -2.41
N TRP A 53 -0.98 -2.32 -2.02
CA TRP A 53 -1.30 -3.51 -2.81
C TRP A 53 -1.95 -3.15 -4.14
N ARG A 54 -2.94 -2.25 -4.10
CA ARG A 54 -3.63 -1.80 -5.32
C ARG A 54 -2.65 -1.13 -6.28
N VAL A 55 -1.84 -0.18 -5.81
CA VAL A 55 -0.89 0.50 -6.71
C VAL A 55 0.12 -0.49 -7.28
N LYS A 56 0.54 -1.47 -6.49
CA LYS A 56 1.57 -2.42 -6.90
C LYS A 56 1.11 -3.28 -8.06
N VAL A 57 -0.12 -3.78 -8.00
CA VAL A 57 -0.70 -4.58 -9.08
C VAL A 57 -0.82 -3.76 -10.37
N VAL A 58 -1.24 -2.50 -10.27
CA VAL A 58 -1.28 -1.59 -11.43
C VAL A 58 0.12 -1.31 -11.98
N CYS A 59 1.09 -1.01 -11.11
CA CYS A 59 2.48 -0.79 -11.52
C CYS A 59 3.07 -2.03 -12.21
N ASP A 60 2.85 -3.22 -11.69
CA ASP A 60 3.36 -4.47 -12.27
C ASP A 60 2.78 -4.77 -13.65
N HIS A 61 1.51 -4.42 -13.84
CA HIS A 61 0.81 -4.52 -15.12
C HIS A 61 1.38 -3.53 -16.15
N LEU A 62 1.57 -2.29 -15.74
CA LEU A 62 2.12 -1.21 -16.58
C LEU A 62 3.66 -1.27 -16.73
N ASN A 63 4.32 -2.27 -16.12
CA ASN A 63 5.78 -2.39 -16.03
C ASN A 63 6.48 -1.14 -15.43
N LEU A 64 5.84 -0.52 -14.45
CA LEU A 64 6.38 0.58 -13.67
C LEU A 64 7.07 0.07 -12.39
N GLY A 65 8.19 0.69 -12.04
CA GLY A 65 8.96 0.32 -10.86
C GLY A 65 8.42 0.96 -9.58
N VAL A 66 8.40 0.19 -8.49
CA VAL A 66 8.15 0.70 -7.13
C VAL A 66 9.41 0.53 -6.28
N LYS A 67 9.75 1.57 -5.52
CA LYS A 67 10.88 1.60 -4.60
C LYS A 67 10.38 1.78 -3.17
N THR A 68 11.02 1.09 -2.24
CA THR A 68 10.87 1.32 -0.80
C THR A 68 12.23 1.59 -0.19
N GLY A 69 12.28 2.26 0.95
CA GLY A 69 13.53 2.61 1.62
C GLY A 69 13.35 2.73 3.12
N LEU A 70 14.46 2.99 3.80
CA LEU A 70 14.43 3.22 5.23
C LEU A 70 13.62 4.48 5.59
N PRO A 71 12.96 4.50 6.76
CA PRO A 71 12.24 5.67 7.21
C PRO A 71 13.20 6.84 7.44
N TYR A 72 12.85 8.02 6.93
CA TYR A 72 13.60 9.27 7.15
C TYR A 72 13.10 10.05 8.35
N VAL A 73 11.88 9.75 8.79
CA VAL A 73 11.20 10.45 9.86
C VAL A 73 11.14 9.53 11.06
N TRP A 74 11.71 10.00 12.18
CA TRP A 74 11.48 9.36 13.47
C TRP A 74 10.09 9.73 13.98
N HIS A 75 9.16 8.79 13.90
CA HIS A 75 7.79 9.00 14.38
C HIS A 75 7.58 8.31 15.73
N ASN A 76 7.63 9.08 16.81
CA ASN A 76 7.36 8.58 18.16
C ASN A 76 5.84 8.55 18.40
N LYS A 77 5.20 7.38 18.25
CA LYS A 77 3.75 7.25 18.46
C LYS A 77 3.41 7.47 19.94
N ALA A 78 2.68 8.54 20.24
CA ALA A 78 2.19 8.85 21.59
C ALA A 78 1.01 7.96 22.07
N SER A 79 0.71 6.85 21.38
CA SER A 79 -0.51 6.05 21.60
C SER A 79 -0.20 4.65 22.12
N ASN A 80 -1.13 4.09 22.90
CA ASN A 80 -0.98 2.75 23.48
C ASN A 80 -0.98 1.66 22.39
N PRO A 81 0.04 0.78 22.34
CA PRO A 81 0.18 -0.23 21.29
C PRO A 81 -0.95 -1.28 21.32
N PHE A 82 -1.46 -1.66 22.48
CA PHE A 82 -2.54 -2.65 22.61
C PHE A 82 -3.89 -2.11 22.14
N VAL A 83 -4.16 -0.82 22.40
CA VAL A 83 -5.36 -0.15 21.87
C VAL A 83 -5.31 -0.08 20.35
N ASN A 84 -4.13 0.16 19.79
CA ASN A 84 -3.92 0.18 18.35
C ASN A 84 -4.11 -1.21 17.72
N LEU A 85 -3.53 -2.25 18.34
CA LEU A 85 -3.70 -3.63 17.90
C LEU A 85 -5.18 -4.04 17.87
N LYS A 86 -5.97 -3.67 18.88
CA LYS A 86 -7.42 -3.92 18.90
C LYS A 86 -8.19 -3.15 17.81
N LYS A 87 -7.64 -2.08 17.26
CA LYS A 87 -8.24 -1.37 16.11
C LYS A 87 -7.84 -2.02 14.78
N GLU A 88 -6.69 -2.68 14.75
CA GLU A 88 -6.07 -3.24 13.55
C GLU A 88 -6.35 -4.76 13.38
N TYR A 89 -6.85 -5.45 14.42
CA TYR A 89 -6.97 -6.92 14.43
C TYR A 89 -7.81 -7.50 13.29
N ASN A 90 -8.89 -6.83 12.89
CA ASN A 90 -9.72 -7.28 11.75
C ASN A 90 -8.93 -7.33 10.45
N GLY A 91 -7.91 -6.47 10.32
CA GLY A 91 -7.00 -6.45 9.19
C GLY A 91 -6.30 -7.79 8.98
N LEU A 92 -6.00 -8.55 10.04
CA LEU A 92 -5.38 -9.87 9.94
C LEU A 92 -6.29 -10.87 9.19
N PHE A 93 -7.58 -10.88 9.53
CA PHE A 93 -8.54 -11.77 8.87
C PHE A 93 -8.82 -11.34 7.42
N TRP A 94 -8.84 -10.04 7.15
CA TRP A 94 -9.03 -9.55 5.78
C TRP A 94 -7.88 -9.92 4.86
N GLN A 95 -6.64 -10.08 5.36
CA GLN A 95 -5.51 -10.45 4.51
C GLN A 95 -5.71 -11.81 3.85
N GLU A 96 -6.34 -12.75 4.56
CA GLU A 96 -6.61 -14.11 4.06
C GLU A 96 -7.43 -14.10 2.78
N GLU A 97 -8.26 -13.08 2.55
CA GLU A 97 -9.07 -12.92 1.34
C GLU A 97 -8.46 -11.91 0.35
N ILE A 98 -7.96 -10.78 0.86
CA ILE A 98 -7.51 -9.67 0.01
C ILE A 98 -6.17 -9.97 -0.67
N ILE A 99 -5.24 -10.65 0.00
CA ILE A 99 -3.94 -10.99 -0.60
C ILE A 99 -4.13 -11.96 -1.77
N PRO A 100 -4.84 -13.10 -1.63
CA PRO A 100 -5.13 -13.97 -2.77
C PRO A 100 -5.88 -13.26 -3.90
N PHE A 101 -6.81 -12.35 -3.58
CA PHE A 101 -7.48 -11.54 -4.58
C PHE A 101 -6.48 -10.73 -5.43
N PHE A 102 -5.58 -9.96 -4.80
CA PHE A 102 -4.60 -9.18 -5.57
C PHE A 102 -3.57 -10.04 -6.29
N GLN A 103 -3.18 -11.18 -5.72
CA GLN A 103 -2.22 -12.11 -6.35
C GLN A 103 -2.81 -12.86 -7.55
N SER A 104 -4.13 -13.10 -7.56
CA SER A 104 -4.83 -13.77 -8.66
C SER A 104 -5.32 -12.81 -9.75
N LEU A 105 -5.27 -11.49 -9.50
CA LEU A 105 -5.76 -10.49 -10.44
C LEU A 105 -4.93 -10.49 -11.73
N VAL A 106 -5.60 -10.68 -12.87
CA VAL A 106 -5.01 -10.54 -14.20
C VAL A 106 -5.70 -9.40 -14.92
N LEU A 107 -4.97 -8.30 -15.13
CA LEU A 107 -5.48 -7.14 -15.87
C LEU A 107 -5.37 -7.37 -17.38
N PRO A 108 -6.35 -6.94 -18.19
CA PRO A 108 -6.28 -7.07 -19.65
C PRO A 108 -5.10 -6.29 -20.23
N LYS A 109 -4.44 -6.85 -21.26
CA LYS A 109 -3.20 -6.27 -21.83
C LYS A 109 -3.44 -4.92 -22.53
N GLU A 110 -4.66 -4.69 -22.98
CA GLU A 110 -5.14 -3.46 -23.59
C GLU A 110 -5.26 -2.30 -22.59
N CYS A 111 -5.37 -2.59 -21.29
CA CYS A 111 -5.38 -1.58 -20.23
C CYS A 111 -3.97 -1.01 -20.06
N THR A 112 -3.69 0.13 -20.68
CA THR A 112 -2.36 0.76 -20.70
C THR A 112 -2.26 2.03 -19.86
N THR A 113 -3.30 2.33 -19.08
CA THR A 113 -3.39 3.48 -18.17
C THR A 113 -3.84 3.03 -16.78
N ALA A 114 -3.52 3.85 -15.76
CA ALA A 114 -3.73 3.56 -14.34
C ALA A 114 -5.13 3.90 -13.82
#